data_AF-A0A3C1BH37-F1
#
_entry.id   AF-A0A3C1BH37-F1
#
_cell.length_a   1.000
_cell.length_b   1.000
_cell.length_c   1.000
_cell.angle_alpha   90.00
_cell.angle_beta   90.00
_cell.angle_gamma   90.00
#
_symmetry.space_group_name_H-M   'P 1'
#
loop_
_entity.id
_entity.type
_entity.pdbx_description
1 polymer ?
#
loop_
_entity_poly.entity_id
_entity_poly.type
_entity_poly.pdbx_seq_one_letter_code
_entity_poly.pdbx_strand_id
1 'polypeptide(L)'
;MAWILNSNYKPDIIILTDYGYREHTLLDPYTDILQIIGRFRKKEDRSHGYNKITHINNASKPTTPISEEEAISKFELSRGFHELLTTLNHATGKDEFKIFFDQALSTVKPYSNLLTADKQFSYFLYDKYLYHERVKNYYLNPSSLLTAYIKTRLFEIESNDRKDYEKGEIIRLGSTSIRYSKETNKMVINTLVELEDFRLLDIYYEVQDKLSKFSPVFFDAYNRLGVEMIELLGYNKRKIENELRKLDIEEGKDSFPMIDLVYSNFFLNRKYTRDQIKQTLLKIYADFGLGANAMATDLERYFEFKSRDSKENGERVYIFTNHKFKSRYKRKEFLMEHFI
;
A
#
# COMPACT_ATOMS: atom_id res chain seq x y z
N MET A 1 33.94 -6.34 0.46
CA MET A 1 34.15 -7.70 -0.05
C MET A 1 33.55 -7.80 -1.45
N ALA A 2 34.40 -7.93 -2.48
CA ALA A 2 33.94 -8.13 -3.85
C ALA A 2 33.75 -9.63 -4.09
N TRP A 3 32.53 -10.04 -4.42
CA TRP A 3 32.24 -11.41 -4.84
C TRP A 3 32.87 -11.63 -6.21
N ILE A 4 34.07 -12.20 -6.23
CA ILE A 4 34.76 -12.57 -7.45
C ILE A 4 34.36 -14.00 -7.74
N LEU A 5 33.65 -14.20 -8.84
CA LEU A 5 33.37 -15.53 -9.37
C LEU A 5 34.70 -16.18 -9.75
N ASN A 6 35.27 -16.98 -8.85
CA ASN A 6 36.39 -17.88 -9.11
C ASN A 6 35.87 -19.10 -9.90
N SER A 7 35.39 -18.85 -11.11
CA SER A 7 34.95 -19.90 -12.04
C SER A 7 35.54 -19.62 -13.42
N ASN A 8 35.99 -20.68 -14.10
CA ASN A 8 36.39 -20.59 -15.51
C ASN A 8 35.20 -20.34 -16.44
N TYR A 9 33.98 -20.43 -15.92
CA TYR A 9 32.74 -20.20 -16.64
C TYR A 9 32.44 -18.71 -16.82
N LYS A 10 32.04 -18.31 -18.03
CA LYS A 10 31.56 -16.96 -18.34
C LYS A 10 30.02 -16.95 -18.30
N PRO A 11 29.38 -16.32 -17.30
CA PRO A 11 27.92 -16.29 -17.22
C PRO A 11 27.32 -15.35 -18.27
N ASP A 12 26.06 -15.62 -18.62
CA ASP A 12 25.19 -14.64 -19.27
C ASP A 12 24.56 -13.75 -18.19
N ILE A 13 24.57 -12.44 -18.43
CA ILE A 13 24.04 -11.44 -17.52
C ILE A 13 22.66 -11.03 -18.05
N ILE A 14 21.63 -11.22 -17.23
CA ILE A 14 20.28 -10.75 -17.53
C ILE A 14 19.95 -9.58 -16.60
N ILE A 15 19.60 -8.43 -17.20
CA ILE A 15 19.22 -7.20 -16.51
C ILE A 15 17.73 -6.99 -16.73
N LEU A 16 16.98 -6.84 -15.64
CA LEU A 16 15.54 -6.64 -15.66
C LEU A 16 15.23 -5.26 -15.07
N THR A 17 14.55 -4.41 -15.84
CA THR A 17 14.08 -3.10 -15.37
C THR A 17 12.57 -2.99 -15.54
N ASP A 18 11.93 -2.26 -14.63
CA ASP A 18 10.49 -2.04 -14.62
C ASP A 18 10.14 -0.55 -14.63
N TYR A 19 10.01 0.03 -15.82
CA TYR A 19 9.60 1.43 -15.99
C TYR A 19 8.14 1.67 -15.61
N GLY A 20 7.25 0.70 -15.87
CA GLY A 20 5.81 0.89 -15.68
C GLY A 20 5.34 0.95 -14.22
N TYR A 21 6.06 0.29 -13.31
CA TYR A 21 5.64 0.12 -11.92
C TYR A 21 6.72 0.43 -10.88
N ARG A 22 8.02 0.40 -11.23
CA ARG A 22 9.11 0.59 -10.26
C ARG A 22 10.25 1.45 -10.79
N GLU A 23 10.07 2.78 -10.72
CA GLU A 23 11.08 3.77 -11.17
C GLU A 23 12.48 3.59 -10.55
N HIS A 24 12.58 3.03 -9.34
CA HIS A 24 13.86 2.76 -8.68
C HIS A 24 14.66 1.60 -9.30
N THR A 25 14.07 0.85 -10.24
CA THR A 25 14.74 -0.26 -10.95
C THR A 25 15.42 0.20 -12.23
N LEU A 26 15.26 1.46 -12.62
CA LEU A 26 15.84 2.00 -13.85
C LEU A 26 17.34 2.18 -13.69
N LEU A 27 18.06 1.82 -14.76
CA LEU A 27 19.52 1.84 -14.77
C LEU A 27 20.03 2.75 -15.88
N ASP A 28 21.03 3.55 -15.59
CA ASP A 28 21.75 4.38 -16.56
C ASP A 28 22.69 3.50 -17.42
N PRO A 29 22.50 3.43 -18.76
CA PRO A 29 23.41 2.72 -19.65
C PRO A 29 24.86 3.21 -19.60
N TYR A 30 25.09 4.48 -19.25
CA TYR A 30 26.42 5.08 -19.22
C TYR A 30 27.19 4.77 -17.93
N THR A 31 26.49 4.59 -16.80
CA THR A 31 27.14 4.42 -15.48
C THR A 31 26.81 3.11 -14.80
N ASP A 32 25.53 2.82 -14.58
CA ASP A 32 25.12 1.73 -13.69
C ASP A 32 25.41 0.38 -14.31
N ILE A 33 25.12 0.27 -15.61
CA ILE A 33 25.36 -0.95 -16.38
C ILE A 33 26.86 -1.25 -16.43
N LEU A 34 27.69 -0.23 -16.61
CA LEU A 34 29.15 -0.39 -16.56
C LEU A 34 29.64 -0.85 -15.19
N GLN A 35 29.06 -0.33 -14.10
CA GLN A 35 29.39 -0.75 -12.74
C GLN A 35 28.96 -2.20 -12.46
N ILE A 36 27.77 -2.60 -12.90
CA ILE A 36 27.25 -3.98 -12.79
C ILE A 36 28.20 -4.92 -13.52
N ILE A 37 28.48 -4.65 -14.78
CA ILE A 37 29.36 -5.47 -15.62
C ILE A 37 30.79 -5.49 -15.07
N GLY A 38 31.24 -4.38 -14.50
CA GLY A 38 32.53 -4.26 -13.82
C GLY A 38 32.70 -5.26 -12.66
N ARG A 39 31.60 -5.78 -12.08
CA ARG A 39 31.65 -6.84 -11.07
C ARG A 39 32.01 -8.21 -11.64
N PHE A 40 31.91 -8.42 -12.95
CA PHE A 40 32.19 -9.68 -13.63
C PHE A 40 33.55 -9.69 -14.35
N ARG A 41 34.52 -8.86 -13.94
CA ARG A 41 35.87 -8.83 -14.52
C ARG A 41 36.74 -9.95 -13.95
N LYS A 42 37.57 -10.59 -14.79
CA LYS A 42 38.60 -11.54 -14.32
C LYS A 42 39.79 -10.79 -13.70
N LYS A 43 40.27 -11.27 -12.55
CA LYS A 43 41.39 -10.67 -11.79
C LYS A 43 42.71 -10.67 -12.56
N GLU A 44 42.95 -11.73 -13.32
CA GLU A 44 44.27 -12.05 -13.87
C GLU A 44 44.61 -11.24 -15.12
N ASP A 45 43.62 -10.87 -15.93
CA ASP A 45 43.85 -10.28 -17.26
C ASP A 45 42.95 -9.06 -17.54
N ARG A 46 42.14 -8.61 -16.56
CA ARG A 46 41.12 -7.55 -16.74
C ARG A 46 40.15 -7.79 -17.92
N SER A 47 40.18 -8.98 -18.52
CA SER A 47 39.28 -9.38 -19.59
C SER A 47 37.87 -9.59 -19.05
N HIS A 48 36.89 -9.39 -19.94
CA HIS A 48 35.48 -9.56 -19.63
C HIS A 48 35.21 -11.02 -19.21
N GLY A 49 34.73 -11.20 -17.99
CA GLY A 49 34.44 -12.50 -17.41
C GLY A 49 33.02 -12.99 -17.64
N TYR A 50 32.26 -12.35 -18.54
CA TYR A 50 30.90 -12.73 -18.94
C TYR A 50 30.84 -13.08 -20.43
N ASN A 51 29.75 -13.72 -20.85
CA ASN A 51 29.51 -14.14 -22.23
C ASN A 51 28.60 -13.14 -22.95
N LYS A 52 27.30 -13.12 -22.66
CA LYS A 52 26.32 -12.16 -23.21
C LYS A 52 25.67 -11.31 -22.12
N ILE A 53 25.25 -10.10 -22.48
CA ILE A 53 24.40 -9.25 -21.63
C ILE A 53 23.06 -9.06 -22.33
N THR A 54 21.97 -9.33 -21.63
CA THR A 54 20.60 -9.15 -22.12
C THR A 54 19.85 -8.22 -21.19
N HIS A 55 19.34 -7.10 -21.72
CA HIS A 55 18.56 -6.13 -20.96
C HIS A 55 17.10 -6.19 -21.39
N ILE A 56 16.22 -6.52 -20.46
CA ILE A 56 14.78 -6.67 -20.67
C ILE A 56 14.06 -5.58 -19.86
N ASN A 57 13.17 -4.84 -20.52
CA ASN A 57 12.38 -3.77 -19.92
C ASN A 57 10.90 -3.89 -20.30
N ASN A 58 10.00 -3.50 -19.40
CA ASN A 58 8.57 -3.36 -19.68
C ASN A 58 8.22 -1.92 -20.14
N ALA A 59 8.43 -1.61 -21.41
CA ALA A 59 8.03 -0.32 -21.96
C ALA A 59 6.50 -0.20 -22.11
N SER A 60 5.74 -0.13 -21.01
CA SER A 60 4.27 -0.16 -21.06
C SER A 60 3.56 0.85 -20.16
N LYS A 61 4.18 1.99 -19.85
CA LYS A 61 3.42 3.19 -19.47
C LYS A 61 3.89 4.41 -20.26
N PRO A 62 2.94 5.21 -20.80
CA PRO A 62 3.24 6.56 -21.24
C PRO A 62 3.37 7.43 -19.98
N THR A 63 4.55 7.44 -19.38
CA THR A 63 4.98 8.64 -18.67
C THR A 63 5.59 9.56 -19.71
N THR A 64 5.40 10.86 -19.56
CA THR A 64 6.08 11.89 -20.35
C THR A 64 7.27 12.37 -19.52
N PRO A 65 8.42 11.65 -19.53
CA PRO A 65 9.65 12.19 -18.99
C PRO A 65 9.94 13.51 -19.70
N ILE A 66 10.45 14.46 -18.92
CA ILE A 66 10.79 15.79 -19.40
C ILE A 66 12.26 15.82 -19.80
N SER A 67 12.62 16.68 -20.74
CA SER A 67 14.03 16.84 -21.10
C SER A 67 14.84 17.37 -19.91
N GLU A 68 16.17 17.24 -19.97
CA GLU A 68 17.05 17.82 -18.95
C GLU A 68 16.87 19.35 -18.84
N GLU A 69 16.72 20.02 -19.99
CA GLU A 69 16.43 21.46 -20.07
C GLU A 69 15.09 21.82 -19.40
N GLU A 70 14.05 21.02 -19.65
CA GLU A 70 12.75 21.19 -19.00
C GLU A 70 12.81 20.90 -17.49
N ALA A 71 13.61 19.92 -17.06
CA ALA A 71 13.83 19.61 -15.66
C ALA A 71 14.51 20.77 -14.92
N ILE A 72 15.52 21.39 -15.56
CA ILE A 72 16.20 22.59 -15.07
C ILE A 72 15.22 23.77 -15.03
N SER A 73 14.46 23.99 -16.10
CA SER A 73 13.47 25.08 -16.16
C SER A 73 12.40 24.95 -15.07
N LYS A 74 11.86 23.74 -14.85
CA LYS A 74 10.92 23.47 -13.76
C LYS A 74 11.54 23.70 -12.39
N PHE A 75 12.80 23.30 -12.20
CA PHE A 75 13.53 23.59 -10.99
C PHE A 75 13.61 25.10 -10.72
N GLU A 76 14.08 25.88 -11.70
CA GLU A 76 14.23 27.33 -11.59
C GLU A 76 12.90 28.05 -11.28
N LEU A 77 11.82 27.66 -11.98
CA LEU A 77 10.48 28.18 -11.71
C LEU A 77 10.00 27.85 -10.29
N SER A 78 10.20 26.60 -9.86
CA SER A 78 9.81 26.17 -8.51
C SER A 78 10.64 26.86 -7.42
N ARG A 79 11.93 27.12 -7.66
CA ARG A 79 12.78 27.91 -6.77
C ARG A 79 12.25 29.34 -6.63
N GLY A 80 12.01 30.02 -7.75
CA GLY A 80 11.49 31.39 -7.73
C GLY A 80 10.14 31.51 -7.04
N PHE A 81 9.24 30.55 -7.24
CA PHE A 81 7.95 30.53 -6.54
C PHE A 81 8.10 30.29 -5.04
N HIS A 82 9.02 29.41 -4.62
CA HIS A 82 9.33 29.18 -3.22
C HIS A 82 9.92 30.43 -2.55
N GLU A 83 10.85 31.13 -3.21
CA GLU A 83 11.44 32.39 -2.73
C GLU A 83 10.38 33.50 -2.59
N LEU A 84 9.47 33.62 -3.57
CA LEU A 84 8.34 34.55 -3.52
C LEU A 84 7.44 34.27 -2.30
N LEU A 85 7.02 33.02 -2.10
CA LEU A 85 6.20 32.63 -0.95
C LEU A 85 6.91 32.87 0.39
N THR A 86 8.22 32.62 0.45
CA THR A 86 9.03 32.87 1.64
C THR A 86 9.06 34.37 1.95
N THR A 87 9.27 35.21 0.93
CA THR A 87 9.26 36.67 1.05
C THR A 87 7.89 37.18 1.52
N LEU A 88 6.79 36.66 0.96
CA LEU A 88 5.44 37.01 1.37
C LEU A 88 5.15 36.60 2.81
N ASN A 89 5.62 35.44 3.26
CA ASN A 89 5.50 35.00 4.64
C ASN A 89 6.21 35.98 5.59
N HIS A 90 7.46 36.35 5.27
CA HIS A 90 8.22 37.33 6.04
C HIS A 90 7.57 38.72 6.06
N ALA A 91 7.05 39.18 4.92
CA ALA A 91 6.37 40.47 4.81
C ALA A 91 5.03 40.51 5.57
N THR A 92 4.33 39.37 5.67
CA THR A 92 3.05 39.28 6.39
C THR A 92 3.27 39.39 7.90
N GLY A 93 4.32 38.75 8.44
CA GLY A 93 4.73 38.87 9.85
C GLY A 93 3.70 38.41 10.88
N LYS A 94 2.63 37.73 10.46
CA LYS A 94 1.53 37.25 11.32
C LYS A 94 1.63 35.75 11.50
N ASP A 95 1.72 35.31 12.74
CA ASP A 95 1.80 33.88 13.10
C ASP A 95 0.58 33.08 12.64
N GLU A 96 -0.59 33.71 12.51
CA GLU A 96 -1.84 33.10 12.04
C GLU A 96 -1.73 32.49 10.63
N PHE A 97 -0.86 33.04 9.77
CA PHE A 97 -0.67 32.55 8.39
C PHE A 97 0.52 31.60 8.24
N LYS A 98 1.32 31.39 9.29
CA LYS A 98 2.55 30.59 9.23
C LYS A 98 2.28 29.16 8.77
N ILE A 99 1.23 28.52 9.29
CA ILE A 99 0.82 27.16 8.91
C ILE A 99 0.44 27.10 7.42
N PHE A 100 -0.25 28.12 6.91
CA PHE A 100 -0.63 28.21 5.51
C PHE A 100 0.61 28.33 4.60
N PHE A 101 1.56 29.20 4.95
CA PHE A 101 2.80 29.36 4.18
C PHE A 101 3.68 28.11 4.24
N ASP A 102 3.83 27.46 5.40
CA ASP A 102 4.60 26.21 5.51
C ASP A 102 3.98 25.10 4.62
N GLN A 103 2.65 24.99 4.60
CA GLN A 103 1.96 24.07 3.69
C GLN A 103 2.21 24.45 2.22
N ALA A 104 2.03 25.72 1.86
CA ALA A 104 2.25 26.19 0.49
C ALA A 104 3.68 25.89 0.02
N LEU A 105 4.70 26.22 0.83
CA LEU A 105 6.11 25.97 0.54
C LEU A 105 6.39 24.47 0.32
N SER A 106 5.80 23.58 1.13
CA SER A 106 5.96 22.13 0.99
C SER A 106 5.38 21.55 -0.30
N THR A 107 4.48 22.28 -0.96
CA THR A 107 3.86 21.83 -2.23
C THR A 107 4.64 22.27 -3.47
N VAL A 108 5.59 23.19 -3.34
CA VAL A 108 6.34 23.75 -4.48
C VAL A 108 7.40 22.77 -4.95
N LYS A 109 7.02 21.87 -5.86
CA LYS A 109 7.90 20.83 -6.42
C LYS A 109 8.47 21.27 -7.78
N PRO A 110 9.70 20.85 -8.14
CA PRO A 110 10.58 19.94 -7.39
C PRO A 110 11.33 20.58 -6.22
N TYR A 111 11.49 21.92 -6.15
CA TYR A 111 12.39 22.60 -5.20
C TYR A 111 12.25 22.17 -3.73
N SER A 112 11.02 22.07 -3.21
CA SER A 112 10.75 21.63 -1.83
C SER A 112 11.33 20.27 -1.48
N ASN A 113 11.39 19.33 -2.43
CA ASN A 113 11.98 18.01 -2.23
C ASN A 113 13.52 18.03 -2.24
N LEU A 114 14.13 19.15 -2.64
CA LEU A 114 15.58 19.34 -2.74
C LEU A 114 16.15 20.08 -1.52
N LEU A 115 15.30 20.36 -0.53
CA LEU A 115 15.71 20.96 0.73
C LEU A 115 16.09 19.87 1.74
N THR A 116 17.09 20.15 2.57
CA THR A 116 17.43 19.33 3.74
C THR A 116 16.39 19.53 4.86
N ALA A 117 16.50 18.73 5.93
CA ALA A 117 15.70 18.91 7.13
C ALA A 117 15.78 20.34 7.70
N ASP A 118 16.94 20.98 7.55
CA ASP A 118 17.19 22.37 7.97
C ASP A 118 16.70 23.43 6.98
N LYS A 119 15.87 23.03 6.00
CA LYS A 119 15.34 23.88 4.92
C LYS A 119 16.44 24.51 4.04
N GLN A 120 17.63 23.92 3.98
CA GLN A 120 18.73 24.38 3.13
C GLN A 120 18.74 23.64 1.79
N PHE A 121 19.11 24.32 0.71
CA PHE A 121 19.20 23.69 -0.59
C PHE A 121 20.32 22.64 -0.64
N SER A 122 20.01 21.45 -1.16
CA SER A 122 20.99 20.36 -1.31
C SER A 122 21.36 20.15 -2.78
N TYR A 123 22.60 20.50 -3.12
CA TYR A 123 23.18 20.19 -4.44
C TYR A 123 23.16 18.68 -4.73
N PHE A 124 23.34 17.83 -3.71
CA PHE A 124 23.26 16.37 -3.88
C PHE A 124 21.86 15.90 -4.28
N LEU A 125 20.80 16.44 -3.66
CA LEU A 125 19.43 16.10 -4.04
C LEU A 125 19.09 16.64 -5.43
N TYR A 126 19.63 17.79 -5.80
CA TYR A 126 19.49 18.36 -7.14
C TYR A 126 20.15 17.49 -8.21
N ASP A 127 21.39 17.08 -8.01
CA ASP A 127 22.09 16.18 -8.94
C ASP A 127 21.35 14.85 -9.08
N LYS A 128 20.84 14.31 -7.96
CA LYS A 128 20.01 13.11 -7.95
C LYS A 128 18.71 13.30 -8.75
N TYR A 129 18.05 14.45 -8.61
CA TYR A 129 16.85 14.79 -9.37
C TYR A 129 17.13 14.82 -10.88
N LEU A 130 18.16 15.54 -11.31
CA LEU A 130 18.54 15.59 -12.72
C LEU A 130 18.93 14.22 -13.26
N TYR A 131 19.70 13.45 -12.48
CA TYR A 131 20.06 12.07 -12.83
C TYR A 131 18.82 11.20 -13.03
N HIS A 132 17.84 11.24 -12.12
CA HIS A 132 16.61 10.46 -12.26
C HIS A 132 15.81 10.85 -13.51
N GLU A 133 15.66 12.15 -13.79
CA GLU A 133 14.94 12.61 -14.99
C GLU A 133 15.68 12.21 -16.28
N ARG A 134 17.02 12.28 -16.28
CA ARG A 134 17.85 11.79 -17.40
C ARG A 134 17.67 10.29 -17.61
N VAL A 135 17.72 9.50 -16.54
CA VAL A 135 17.55 8.05 -16.63
C VAL A 135 16.17 7.70 -17.16
N LYS A 136 15.10 8.36 -16.68
CA LYS A 136 13.74 8.15 -17.19
C LYS A 136 13.63 8.37 -18.70
N ASN A 137 14.33 9.37 -19.26
CA ASN A 137 14.34 9.63 -20.70
C ASN A 137 14.87 8.45 -21.53
N TYR A 138 15.81 7.65 -21.01
CA TYR A 138 16.29 6.45 -21.70
C TYR A 138 15.20 5.39 -21.86
N TYR A 139 14.19 5.38 -20.98
CA TYR A 139 13.11 4.38 -20.97
C TYR A 139 11.79 4.91 -21.55
N LEU A 140 11.78 6.14 -22.10
CA LEU A 140 10.60 6.80 -22.69
C LEU A 140 9.88 5.92 -23.72
N ASN A 141 10.65 5.33 -24.63
CA ASN A 141 10.13 4.44 -25.66
C ASN A 141 11.15 3.32 -25.91
N PRO A 142 10.73 2.20 -26.52
CA PRO A 142 11.63 1.07 -26.76
C PRO A 142 12.91 1.43 -27.54
N SER A 143 12.85 2.43 -28.43
CA SER A 143 13.99 2.85 -29.24
C SER A 143 14.96 3.75 -28.46
N SER A 144 14.50 4.51 -27.47
CA SER A 144 15.34 5.40 -26.64
C SER A 144 16.42 4.62 -25.89
N LEU A 145 16.07 3.47 -25.31
CA LEU A 145 17.01 2.67 -24.52
C LEU A 145 18.10 2.10 -25.42
N LEU A 146 17.72 1.50 -26.55
CA LEU A 146 18.66 1.01 -27.55
C LEU A 146 19.58 2.14 -28.06
N THR A 147 19.00 3.31 -28.34
CA THR A 147 19.76 4.48 -28.78
C THR A 147 20.77 4.93 -27.71
N ALA A 148 20.40 4.91 -26.43
CA ALA A 148 21.31 5.22 -25.34
C ALA A 148 22.49 4.25 -25.31
N TYR A 149 22.24 2.93 -25.39
CA TYR A 149 23.29 1.92 -25.50
C TYR A 149 24.23 2.16 -26.70
N ILE A 150 23.68 2.42 -27.89
CA ILE A 150 24.48 2.72 -29.09
C ILE A 150 25.35 3.97 -28.87
N LYS A 151 24.76 5.04 -28.31
CA LYS A 151 25.46 6.30 -28.06
C LYS A 151 26.57 6.17 -27.03
N THR A 152 26.49 5.23 -26.08
CA THR A 152 27.57 5.01 -25.11
C THR A 152 28.89 4.63 -25.78
N ARG A 153 28.84 3.89 -26.92
CA ARG A 153 30.01 3.26 -27.56
C ARG A 153 30.80 2.31 -26.63
N LEU A 154 30.22 1.91 -25.50
CA LEU A 154 30.83 1.01 -24.52
C LEU A 154 30.51 -0.47 -24.80
N PHE A 155 29.49 -0.74 -25.62
CA PHE A 155 28.97 -2.07 -25.88
C PHE A 155 28.92 -2.34 -27.37
N GLU A 156 29.33 -3.54 -27.76
CA GLU A 156 29.04 -4.09 -29.08
C GLU A 156 27.63 -4.67 -29.05
N ILE A 157 26.73 -4.07 -29.84
CA ILE A 157 25.31 -4.45 -29.85
C ILE A 157 25.10 -5.34 -31.06
N GLU A 158 24.61 -6.56 -30.81
CA GLU A 158 24.22 -7.49 -31.88
C GLU A 158 23.08 -6.85 -32.69
N SER A 159 23.39 -6.45 -33.92
CA SER A 159 22.56 -5.62 -34.78
C SER A 159 21.39 -6.40 -35.40
N ASN A 160 20.45 -6.87 -34.58
CA ASN A 160 19.07 -7.24 -34.95
C ASN A 160 18.23 -7.83 -33.80
N ASP A 161 18.72 -7.88 -32.56
CA ASP A 161 18.11 -8.74 -31.53
C ASP A 161 17.07 -8.04 -30.64
N ARG A 162 16.54 -6.87 -31.04
CA ARG A 162 15.36 -6.29 -30.36
C ARG A 162 14.17 -7.20 -30.64
N LYS A 163 13.91 -8.09 -29.69
CA LYS A 163 12.72 -8.93 -29.67
C LYS A 163 11.65 -8.22 -28.85
N ASP A 164 10.64 -7.72 -29.54
CA ASP A 164 9.42 -7.25 -28.89
C ASP A 164 8.60 -8.48 -28.50
N TYR A 165 8.45 -8.70 -27.21
CA TYR A 165 7.57 -9.75 -26.69
C TYR A 165 6.19 -9.14 -26.50
N GLU A 166 5.23 -9.53 -27.35
CA GLU A 166 3.85 -9.15 -27.15
C GLU A 166 3.34 -9.70 -25.81
N LYS A 167 2.49 -8.91 -25.14
CA LYS A 167 1.84 -9.30 -23.89
C LYS A 167 0.94 -10.55 -24.03
N GLY A 168 0.79 -11.12 -25.23
CA GLY A 168 0.01 -12.32 -25.53
C GLY A 168 0.68 -13.62 -25.07
N GLU A 169 2.02 -13.69 -25.10
CA GLU A 169 2.78 -14.80 -24.53
C GLU A 169 3.27 -14.46 -23.13
N ILE A 170 2.30 -14.27 -22.22
CA ILE A 170 2.62 -14.30 -20.79
C ILE A 170 3.06 -15.73 -20.51
N ILE A 171 4.36 -16.01 -20.56
CA ILE A 171 4.93 -17.00 -19.65
C ILE A 171 4.56 -16.45 -18.28
N ARG A 172 3.46 -16.95 -17.73
CA ARG A 172 3.10 -16.74 -16.34
C ARG A 172 4.19 -17.46 -15.57
N LEU A 173 5.32 -16.79 -15.36
CA LEU A 173 6.32 -17.13 -14.36
C LEU A 173 5.64 -16.99 -12.99
N GLY A 174 4.70 -17.88 -12.68
CA GLY A 174 3.92 -17.89 -11.45
C GLY A 174 3.40 -16.52 -11.00
N SER A 175 3.23 -15.53 -11.88
CA SER A 175 2.74 -14.20 -11.53
C SER A 175 1.23 -14.23 -11.44
N THR A 176 0.75 -15.17 -10.64
CA THR A 176 -0.24 -14.80 -9.66
C THR A 176 0.36 -13.70 -8.78
N SER A 177 0.09 -12.45 -9.14
CA SER A 177 -0.25 -11.48 -8.10
C SER A 177 -1.54 -11.98 -7.41
N ILE A 178 -1.44 -13.11 -6.70
CA ILE A 178 -2.41 -13.43 -5.66
C ILE A 178 -1.91 -12.56 -4.53
N ARG A 179 -2.43 -11.35 -4.45
CA ARG A 179 -2.50 -10.66 -3.16
C ARG A 179 -2.95 -11.72 -2.15
N TYR A 180 -2.12 -12.00 -1.16
CA TYR A 180 -2.32 -13.08 -0.18
C TYR A 180 -1.93 -14.52 -0.56
N SER A 181 -0.95 -14.74 -1.45
CA SER A 181 -0.32 -16.06 -1.59
C SER A 181 0.42 -16.45 -0.30
N LYS A 182 0.66 -17.74 -0.08
CA LYS A 182 1.40 -18.20 1.10
C LYS A 182 2.79 -17.57 1.19
N GLU A 183 3.54 -17.48 0.08
CA GLU A 183 4.86 -16.87 0.11
C GLU A 183 4.80 -15.36 0.33
N THR A 184 3.84 -14.66 -0.28
CA THR A 184 3.70 -13.20 -0.08
C THR A 184 3.29 -12.87 1.35
N ASN A 185 2.40 -13.66 1.95
CA ASN A 185 2.04 -13.54 3.36
C ASN A 185 3.23 -13.79 4.28
N LYS A 186 4.01 -14.85 4.01
CA LYS A 186 5.22 -15.15 4.77
C LYS A 186 6.25 -14.04 4.65
N MET A 187 6.44 -13.48 3.46
CA MET A 187 7.32 -12.34 3.23
C MET A 187 6.90 -11.12 4.07
N VAL A 188 5.61 -10.77 4.08
CA VAL A 188 5.10 -9.64 4.88
C VAL A 188 5.40 -9.84 6.37
N ILE A 189 5.16 -11.04 6.91
CA ILE A 189 5.42 -11.33 8.32
C ILE A 189 6.91 -11.29 8.64
N ASN A 190 7.77 -11.90 7.81
CA ASN A 190 9.21 -11.85 8.01
C ASN A 190 9.74 -10.42 7.98
N THR A 191 9.27 -9.59 7.05
CA THR A 191 9.64 -8.18 7.00
C THR A 191 9.18 -7.43 8.26
N LEU A 192 8.01 -7.74 8.82
CA LEU A 192 7.56 -7.12 10.07
C LEU A 192 8.45 -7.52 11.27
N VAL A 193 8.88 -8.78 11.34
CA VAL A 193 9.81 -9.27 12.37
C VAL A 193 11.17 -8.59 12.25
N GLU A 194 11.77 -8.58 11.05
CA GLU A 194 13.06 -7.92 10.81
C GLU A 194 12.99 -6.41 11.09
N LEU A 195 11.82 -5.79 10.87
CA LEU A 195 11.61 -4.38 11.11
C LEU A 195 11.62 -4.01 12.60
N GLU A 196 11.35 -4.96 13.51
CA GLU A 196 11.39 -4.70 14.96
C GLU A 196 12.76 -4.24 15.45
N ASP A 197 13.84 -4.72 14.82
CA ASP A 197 15.22 -4.31 15.12
C ASP A 197 15.48 -2.81 14.84
N PHE A 198 14.61 -2.16 14.07
CA PHE A 198 14.72 -0.77 13.64
C PHE A 198 13.70 0.17 14.31
N ARG A 199 13.02 -0.26 15.38
CA ARG A 199 11.89 0.44 16.04
C ARG A 199 12.14 1.91 16.44
N LEU A 200 13.40 2.31 16.61
CA LEU A 200 13.79 3.68 17.00
C LEU A 200 14.07 4.62 15.81
N LEU A 201 13.93 4.15 14.56
CA LEU A 201 14.22 4.93 13.35
C LEU A 201 12.93 5.32 12.62
N ASP A 202 12.91 6.47 11.96
CA ASP A 202 11.74 6.96 11.21
C ASP A 202 11.28 5.99 10.10
N ILE A 203 12.23 5.23 9.53
CA ILE A 203 11.95 4.21 8.51
C ILE A 203 11.03 3.10 9.03
N TYR A 204 11.01 2.84 10.34
CA TYR A 204 10.11 1.87 10.97
C TYR A 204 8.65 2.22 10.71
N TYR A 205 8.25 3.46 11.00
CA TYR A 205 6.86 3.91 10.83
C TYR A 205 6.47 4.01 9.36
N GLU A 206 7.39 4.44 8.49
CA GLU A 206 7.14 4.52 7.05
C GLU A 206 6.90 3.14 6.41
N VAL A 207 7.71 2.15 6.79
CA VAL A 207 7.57 0.78 6.27
C VAL A 207 6.32 0.11 6.85
N GLN A 208 5.98 0.33 8.12
CA GLN A 208 4.73 -0.15 8.70
C GLN A 208 3.48 0.42 8.01
N ASP A 209 3.45 1.72 7.73
CA ASP A 209 2.33 2.35 7.01
C ASP A 209 2.16 1.73 5.61
N LYS A 210 3.27 1.50 4.89
CA LYS A 210 3.23 0.82 3.58
C LYS A 210 2.75 -0.62 3.67
N LEU A 211 3.22 -1.39 4.66
CA LEU A 211 2.84 -2.81 4.84
C LEU A 211 1.37 -2.94 5.27
N SER A 212 0.89 -2.06 6.15
CA SER A 212 -0.52 -2.04 6.58
C SER A 212 -1.47 -1.78 5.41
N LYS A 213 -1.10 -0.91 4.46
CA LYS A 213 -1.88 -0.66 3.23
C LYS A 213 -1.80 -1.82 2.24
N PHE A 214 -0.62 -2.45 2.14
CA PHE A 214 -0.38 -3.55 1.21
C PHE A 214 -1.16 -4.82 1.61
N SER A 215 -1.00 -5.26 2.87
CA SER A 215 -1.61 -6.47 3.43
C SER A 215 -2.25 -6.21 4.81
N PRO A 216 -3.40 -5.51 4.85
CA PRO A 216 -4.06 -5.13 6.11
C PRO A 216 -4.33 -6.30 7.06
N VAL A 217 -4.78 -7.43 6.52
CA VAL A 217 -5.14 -8.64 7.30
C VAL A 217 -3.94 -9.23 8.02
N PHE A 218 -2.78 -9.31 7.35
CA PHE A 218 -1.58 -9.90 7.95
C PHE A 218 -0.86 -8.93 8.88
N PHE A 219 -0.97 -7.62 8.61
CA PHE A 219 -0.52 -6.60 9.55
C PHE A 219 -1.33 -6.64 10.84
N ASP A 220 -2.67 -6.73 10.75
CA ASP A 220 -3.54 -6.85 11.94
C ASP A 220 -3.28 -8.16 12.69
N ALA A 221 -3.16 -9.28 11.96
CA ALA A 221 -2.80 -10.57 12.53
C ALA A 221 -1.46 -10.53 13.26
N TYR A 222 -0.43 -9.90 12.69
CA TYR A 222 0.87 -9.77 13.33
C TYR A 222 0.76 -9.10 14.70
N ASN A 223 0.04 -7.97 14.75
CA ASN A 223 -0.10 -7.18 15.96
C ASN A 223 -0.99 -7.82 17.03
N ARG A 224 -1.95 -8.68 16.63
CA ARG A 224 -3.01 -9.18 17.53
C ARG A 224 -2.91 -10.68 17.84
N LEU A 225 -2.53 -11.49 16.86
CA LEU A 225 -2.39 -12.95 16.99
C LEU A 225 -0.95 -13.37 17.26
N GLY A 226 0.03 -12.56 16.84
CA GLY A 226 1.46 -12.89 16.92
C GLY A 226 1.91 -13.90 15.85
N VAL A 227 3.23 -13.99 15.67
CA VAL A 227 3.86 -14.79 14.60
C VAL A 227 3.56 -16.28 14.73
N GLU A 228 3.65 -16.83 15.94
CA GLU A 228 3.46 -18.26 16.22
C GLU A 228 2.08 -18.76 15.75
N MET A 229 1.03 -17.99 16.03
CA MET A 229 -0.34 -18.35 15.62
C MET A 229 -0.52 -18.26 14.10
N ILE A 230 0.11 -17.28 13.44
CA ILE A 230 0.07 -17.12 11.98
C ILE A 230 0.76 -18.30 11.27
N GLU A 231 1.86 -18.79 11.84
CA GLU A 231 2.57 -19.97 11.35
C GLU A 231 1.74 -21.25 11.48
N LEU A 232 1.07 -21.45 12.62
CA LEU A 232 0.15 -22.57 12.86
C LEU A 232 -1.01 -22.57 11.85
N LEU A 233 -1.53 -21.39 11.52
CA LEU A 233 -2.59 -21.22 10.52
C LEU A 233 -2.07 -21.34 9.07
N GLY A 234 -0.76 -21.55 8.90
CA GLY A 234 -0.10 -21.80 7.62
C GLY A 234 -0.12 -20.61 6.67
N TYR A 235 -0.14 -19.39 7.22
CA TYR A 235 -0.27 -18.15 6.46
C TYR A 235 -1.50 -18.11 5.54
N ASN A 236 -2.55 -18.85 5.90
CA ASN A 236 -3.79 -18.91 5.13
C ASN A 236 -4.70 -17.74 5.50
N LYS A 237 -4.92 -16.82 4.56
CA LYS A 237 -5.75 -15.63 4.76
C LYS A 237 -7.11 -15.93 5.40
N ARG A 238 -7.85 -16.92 4.86
CA ARG A 238 -9.21 -17.22 5.32
C ARG A 238 -9.22 -17.72 6.77
N LYS A 239 -8.23 -18.54 7.15
CA LYS A 239 -8.09 -19.04 8.52
C LYS A 239 -7.72 -17.90 9.49
N ILE A 240 -6.80 -17.03 9.09
CA ILE A 240 -6.37 -15.87 9.88
C ILE A 240 -7.52 -14.88 10.05
N GLU A 241 -8.28 -14.57 9.00
CA GLU A 241 -9.47 -13.72 9.10
C GLU A 241 -10.55 -14.34 10.00
N ASN A 242 -10.68 -15.67 10.03
CA ASN A 242 -11.60 -16.33 10.94
C ASN A 242 -11.16 -16.18 12.41
N GLU A 243 -9.86 -16.34 12.70
CA GLU A 243 -9.33 -16.18 14.07
C GLU A 243 -9.35 -14.71 14.51
N LEU A 244 -9.03 -13.77 13.63
CA LEU A 244 -9.22 -12.34 13.89
C LEU A 244 -10.68 -12.02 14.19
N ARG A 245 -11.62 -12.59 13.43
CA ARG A 245 -13.06 -12.43 13.72
C ARG A 245 -13.47 -13.02 15.07
N LYS A 246 -12.88 -14.14 15.51
CA LYS A 246 -13.11 -14.68 16.87
C LYS A 246 -12.57 -13.74 17.93
N LEU A 247 -11.35 -13.22 17.76
CA LEU A 247 -10.80 -12.20 18.65
C LEU A 247 -11.67 -10.93 18.68
N ASP A 248 -12.19 -10.48 17.53
CA ASP A 248 -13.10 -9.33 17.47
C ASP A 248 -14.41 -9.59 18.24
N ILE A 249 -14.88 -10.84 18.29
CA ILE A 249 -16.05 -11.25 19.08
C ILE A 249 -15.71 -11.31 20.57
N GLU A 250 -14.56 -11.87 20.94
CA GLU A 250 -14.08 -11.96 22.33
C GLU A 250 -13.74 -10.58 22.92
N GLU A 251 -13.16 -9.69 22.13
CA GLU A 251 -12.88 -8.30 22.48
C GLU A 251 -14.12 -7.38 22.39
N GLY A 252 -15.26 -7.90 21.92
CA GLY A 252 -16.51 -7.16 21.77
C GLY A 252 -16.47 -6.04 20.72
N LYS A 253 -15.55 -6.14 19.75
CA LYS A 253 -15.19 -5.07 18.81
C LYS A 253 -15.81 -5.15 17.43
N ASP A 254 -16.34 -6.27 16.93
CA ASP A 254 -17.05 -6.17 15.65
C ASP A 254 -18.04 -7.26 15.24
N SER A 255 -19.13 -6.79 14.64
CA SER A 255 -19.64 -7.36 13.39
C SER A 255 -20.68 -6.42 12.80
N PHE A 256 -20.24 -5.34 12.13
CA PHE A 256 -21.12 -4.47 11.33
C PHE A 256 -22.17 -5.21 10.48
N PRO A 257 -21.88 -6.35 9.81
CA PRO A 257 -22.90 -7.12 9.08
C PRO A 257 -23.96 -7.78 9.98
N MET A 258 -23.57 -8.21 11.17
CA MET A 258 -24.48 -8.79 12.18
C MET A 258 -25.32 -7.69 12.82
N ILE A 259 -24.72 -6.53 13.13
CA ILE A 259 -25.41 -5.32 13.60
C ILE A 259 -26.46 -4.89 12.56
N ASP A 260 -26.08 -4.84 11.28
CA ASP A 260 -26.98 -4.51 10.17
C ASP A 260 -28.14 -5.53 10.08
N LEU A 261 -27.85 -6.82 10.23
CA LEU A 261 -28.89 -7.86 10.22
C LEU A 261 -29.82 -7.74 11.43
N VAL A 262 -29.28 -7.50 12.63
CA VAL A 262 -30.04 -7.29 13.86
C VAL A 262 -30.95 -6.06 13.71
N TYR A 263 -30.45 -4.92 13.22
CA TYR A 263 -31.27 -3.73 12.99
C TYR A 263 -32.32 -3.91 11.89
N SER A 264 -32.05 -4.73 10.87
CA SER A 264 -33.04 -5.03 9.84
C SER A 264 -34.22 -5.87 10.35
N ASN A 265 -34.00 -6.70 11.37
CA ASN A 265 -35.00 -7.60 11.95
C ASN A 265 -35.77 -6.99 13.13
N PHE A 266 -35.20 -6.00 13.83
CA PHE A 266 -35.84 -5.34 14.98
C PHE A 266 -36.00 -3.83 14.76
N PHE A 267 -37.24 -3.37 14.66
CA PHE A 267 -37.62 -1.96 14.52
C PHE A 267 -37.75 -1.23 15.86
N LEU A 268 -37.34 0.03 15.88
CA LEU A 268 -37.55 0.96 16.99
C LEU A 268 -39.04 1.19 17.27
N ASN A 269 -39.37 1.46 18.53
CA ASN A 269 -40.72 1.74 19.03
C ASN A 269 -41.76 0.64 18.74
N ARG A 270 -41.31 -0.58 18.42
CA ARG A 270 -42.16 -1.77 18.31
C ARG A 270 -41.98 -2.69 19.51
N LYS A 271 -43.02 -3.49 19.77
CA LYS A 271 -43.10 -4.48 20.84
C LYS A 271 -42.66 -5.86 20.35
N TYR A 272 -41.75 -6.51 21.07
CA TYR A 272 -41.31 -7.88 20.79
C TYR A 272 -41.38 -8.76 22.03
N THR A 273 -41.83 -10.01 21.89
CA THR A 273 -41.83 -10.98 22.98
C THR A 273 -40.44 -11.63 23.14
N ARG A 274 -40.17 -12.20 24.31
CA ARG A 274 -38.90 -12.87 24.62
C ARG A 274 -38.57 -13.99 23.62
N ASP A 275 -39.59 -14.76 23.24
CA ASP A 275 -39.42 -15.90 22.32
C ASP A 275 -39.15 -15.47 20.89
N GLN A 276 -39.81 -14.41 20.42
CA GLN A 276 -39.55 -13.82 19.11
C GLN A 276 -38.10 -13.33 19.00
N ILE A 277 -37.62 -12.62 20.03
CA ILE A 277 -36.24 -12.14 20.09
C ILE A 277 -35.27 -13.32 20.05
N LYS A 278 -35.49 -14.33 20.90
CA LYS A 278 -34.61 -15.49 21.02
C LYS A 278 -34.51 -16.26 19.71
N GLN A 279 -35.65 -16.58 19.07
CA GLN A 279 -35.66 -17.33 17.81
C GLN A 279 -34.98 -16.57 16.68
N THR A 280 -35.17 -15.25 16.63
CA THR A 280 -34.59 -14.40 15.58
C THR A 280 -33.08 -14.29 15.77
N LEU A 281 -32.61 -14.04 17.00
CA LEU A 281 -31.17 -14.01 17.29
C LEU A 281 -30.49 -15.36 17.04
N LEU A 282 -31.13 -16.48 17.39
CA LEU A 282 -30.58 -17.82 17.09
C LEU A 282 -30.35 -18.03 15.59
N LYS A 283 -31.26 -17.56 14.73
CA LYS A 283 -31.11 -17.64 13.27
C LYS A 283 -29.92 -16.78 12.81
N ILE A 284 -29.85 -15.55 13.28
CA ILE A 284 -28.72 -14.65 12.98
C ILE A 284 -27.41 -15.30 13.44
N TYR A 285 -27.35 -15.84 14.66
CA TYR A 285 -26.13 -16.42 15.22
C TYR A 285 -25.70 -17.66 14.43
N ALA A 286 -26.65 -18.49 13.99
CA ALA A 286 -26.38 -19.63 13.12
C ALA A 286 -25.80 -19.22 11.75
N ASP A 287 -26.35 -18.17 11.12
CA ASP A 287 -25.86 -17.65 9.83
C ASP A 287 -24.40 -17.14 9.91
N PHE A 288 -23.98 -16.68 11.09
CA PHE A 288 -22.62 -16.24 11.38
C PHE A 288 -21.72 -17.32 12.01
N GLY A 289 -22.20 -18.56 12.14
CA GLY A 289 -21.44 -19.68 12.72
C GLY A 289 -21.18 -19.56 14.23
N LEU A 290 -22.00 -18.79 14.95
CA LEU A 290 -21.94 -18.61 16.40
C LEU A 290 -22.77 -19.68 17.10
N GLY A 291 -22.28 -20.19 18.23
CA GLY A 291 -22.93 -21.26 19.01
C GLY A 291 -24.37 -20.93 19.44
N ALA A 292 -25.20 -21.96 19.55
CA ALA A 292 -26.66 -21.88 19.65
C ALA A 292 -27.25 -21.42 21.01
N ASN A 293 -26.64 -20.44 21.67
CA ASN A 293 -27.10 -19.90 22.96
C ASN A 293 -27.40 -18.40 22.87
N ALA A 294 -28.57 -18.03 22.32
CA ALA A 294 -29.05 -16.64 22.35
C ALA A 294 -30.03 -16.41 23.50
N MET A 295 -29.93 -15.23 24.13
CA MET A 295 -30.84 -14.73 25.15
C MET A 295 -31.46 -13.40 24.70
N ALA A 296 -32.68 -13.10 25.16
CA ALA A 296 -33.33 -11.82 24.83
C ALA A 296 -32.56 -10.59 25.35
N THR A 297 -31.75 -10.78 26.40
CA THR A 297 -30.83 -9.76 26.95
C THR A 297 -29.70 -9.41 25.99
N ASP A 298 -29.39 -10.24 25.00
CA ASP A 298 -28.28 -9.98 24.07
C ASP A 298 -28.59 -8.78 23.16
N LEU A 299 -29.88 -8.42 22.98
CA LEU A 299 -30.29 -7.19 22.30
C LEU A 299 -29.86 -5.92 23.03
N GLU A 300 -29.51 -5.99 24.31
CA GLU A 300 -28.93 -4.87 25.07
C GLU A 300 -27.59 -4.41 24.53
N ARG A 301 -26.89 -5.29 23.81
CA ARG A 301 -25.65 -4.92 23.14
C ARG A 301 -25.92 -3.99 21.95
N TYR A 302 -27.07 -4.11 21.29
CA TYR A 302 -27.37 -3.45 20.01
C TYR A 302 -28.31 -2.22 20.14
N PHE A 303 -29.21 -2.20 21.14
CA PHE A 303 -30.23 -1.14 21.29
C PHE A 303 -30.25 -0.49 22.69
N GLU A 304 -30.80 0.73 22.77
CA GLU A 304 -31.25 1.38 24.00
C GLU A 304 -32.72 1.03 24.30
N PHE A 305 -33.10 0.97 25.59
CA PHE A 305 -34.40 0.46 26.05
C PHE A 305 -35.20 1.56 26.75
N LYS A 306 -36.51 1.66 26.47
CA LYS A 306 -37.42 2.58 27.20
C LYS A 306 -37.98 1.97 28.49
N SER A 307 -38.20 0.65 28.50
CA SER A 307 -38.87 -0.06 29.60
C SER A 307 -38.70 -1.58 29.42
N ARG A 308 -38.39 -2.29 30.51
CA ARG A 308 -38.34 -3.76 30.58
C ARG A 308 -39.67 -4.39 31.04
N ASP A 309 -40.68 -3.60 31.37
CA ASP A 309 -41.85 -4.05 32.13
C ASP A 309 -43.19 -3.49 31.60
N SER A 310 -43.42 -3.56 30.29
CA SER A 310 -44.80 -3.56 29.79
C SER A 310 -45.28 -5.00 29.71
N LYS A 311 -46.36 -5.33 30.43
CA LYS A 311 -47.06 -6.62 30.32
C LYS A 311 -48.23 -6.45 29.35
N GLU A 312 -48.26 -7.28 28.32
CA GLU A 312 -49.41 -7.39 27.41
C GLU A 312 -49.81 -8.86 27.42
N ASN A 313 -51.07 -9.15 27.77
CA ASN A 313 -51.57 -10.54 27.96
C ASN A 313 -50.70 -11.43 28.89
N GLY A 314 -50.08 -10.85 29.92
CA GLY A 314 -49.30 -11.60 30.91
C GLY A 314 -47.84 -11.88 30.54
N GLU A 315 -47.42 -11.56 29.31
CA GLU A 315 -46.03 -11.73 28.84
C GLU A 315 -45.23 -10.42 28.91
N ARG A 316 -43.92 -10.54 29.19
CA ARG A 316 -42.99 -9.40 29.17
C ARG A 316 -42.65 -9.04 27.72
N VAL A 317 -42.82 -7.77 27.38
CA VAL A 317 -42.59 -7.24 26.04
C VAL A 317 -41.50 -6.17 26.05
N TYR A 318 -40.61 -6.22 25.06
CA TYR A 318 -39.46 -5.33 24.94
C TYR A 318 -39.69 -4.27 23.86
N ILE A 319 -39.31 -3.01 24.15
CA ILE A 319 -39.41 -1.87 23.23
C ILE A 319 -38.05 -1.15 23.15
N PHE A 320 -37.55 -1.00 21.93
CA PHE A 320 -36.25 -0.38 21.64
C PHE A 320 -36.41 1.09 21.22
N THR A 321 -35.58 1.99 21.73
CA THR A 321 -35.69 3.43 21.48
C THR A 321 -34.66 3.94 20.49
N ASN A 322 -33.40 3.50 20.61
CA ASN A 322 -32.31 3.93 19.75
C ASN A 322 -31.37 2.78 19.41
N HIS A 323 -30.65 2.93 18.30
CA HIS A 323 -29.51 2.08 17.90
C HIS A 323 -28.23 2.53 18.63
N LYS A 324 -27.46 1.60 19.20
CA LYS A 324 -26.19 1.93 19.90
C LYS A 324 -25.01 2.13 18.95
N PHE A 325 -25.04 1.49 17.78
CA PHE A 325 -24.00 1.55 16.76
C PHE A 325 -24.51 2.18 15.45
N LYS A 326 -23.64 2.85 14.70
CA LYS A 326 -23.94 3.40 13.36
C LYS A 326 -23.91 2.29 12.30
N SER A 327 -25.07 1.93 11.77
CA SER A 327 -25.20 1.00 10.64
C SER A 327 -24.77 1.65 9.31
N ARG A 328 -24.21 0.85 8.40
CA ARG A 328 -23.91 1.27 7.01
C ARG A 328 -25.16 1.41 6.15
N TYR A 329 -26.27 0.76 6.53
CA TYR A 329 -27.57 0.92 5.90
C TYR A 329 -28.40 2.00 6.62
N LYS A 330 -28.28 3.26 6.19
CA LYS A 330 -29.35 4.23 6.43
C LYS A 330 -30.54 3.82 5.55
N ARG A 331 -31.52 3.09 6.11
CA ARG A 331 -32.87 3.09 5.53
C ARG A 331 -33.36 4.53 5.55
N LYS A 332 -33.75 5.08 4.40
CA LYS A 332 -34.58 6.29 4.36
C LYS A 332 -35.80 5.99 5.22
N GLU A 333 -35.89 6.62 6.39
CA GLU A 333 -37.17 6.74 7.08
C GLU A 333 -38.09 7.48 6.10
N PHE A 334 -38.98 6.73 5.46
CA PHE A 334 -40.10 7.34 4.78
C PHE A 334 -40.95 7.99 5.87
N LEU A 335 -40.90 9.31 5.92
CA LEU A 335 -41.88 10.15 6.60
C LEU A 335 -43.27 9.67 6.15
N MET A 336 -43.94 8.91 7.01
CA MET A 336 -45.40 8.85 7.03
C MET A 336 -45.85 9.76 8.16
N GLU A 337 -45.73 11.06 7.91
CA GLU A 337 -46.51 12.07 8.63
C GLU A 337 -47.11 13.00 7.56
N HIS A 338 -48.43 13.11 7.60
CA HIS A 338 -49.31 14.04 6.86
C HIS A 338 -49.90 13.56 5.52
N PHE A 339 -50.88 12.67 5.62
CA PHE A 339 -52.15 12.82 4.88
C PHE A 339 -53.32 12.54 5.85
N ILE A 340 -53.78 13.60 6.51
CA ILE A 340 -55.20 13.88 6.77
C ILE A 340 -55.44 15.27 6.20
#